data_AF-A0A9W8HS79-F1
#
_entry.id   AF-A0A9W8HS79-F1
#
_cell.length_a   1.000
_cell.length_b   1.000
_cell.length_c   1.000
_cell.angle_alpha   90.00
_cell.angle_beta   90.00
_cell.angle_gamma   90.00
#
_symmetry.space_group_name_H-M   'P 1'
#
loop_
_entity.id
_entity.type
_entity.pdbx_description
1 polymer ?
#
loop_
_entity_poly.entity_id
_entity_poly.type
_entity_poly.pdbx_seq_one_letter_code
_entity_poly.pdbx_strand_id
1 'polypeptide(L)'
;MLFSETTPTSEQLDNVSPQDLRAFYAAKASVNPNLSTPSLPPTIPKVFADTVASEGENTAVMAVSEYQGILQNFFVGFIGAKRILEIGTFTGSSAIFFANALKRNGVAGGPDANGNKPIICLDISEKYANIARKNFVDAGVEDYIEVIVGDARKNLAGLEGQTFDM
;
A
#
# COMPACT_ATOMS: atom_id res chain seq x y z
N MET A 1 28.43 15.19 10.46
CA MET A 1 27.73 13.89 10.50
C MET A 1 28.21 13.16 11.74
N LEU A 2 27.29 12.58 12.53
CA LEU A 2 27.59 11.92 13.82
C LEU A 2 28.43 10.64 13.70
N PHE A 3 28.46 10.00 12.53
CA PHE A 3 29.27 8.80 12.29
C PHE A 3 29.90 8.83 10.89
N SER A 4 31.02 8.13 10.72
CA SER A 4 31.62 7.81 9.42
C SER A 4 30.75 6.80 8.68
N GLU A 5 31.10 6.45 7.43
CA GLU A 5 30.17 5.76 6.53
C GLU A 5 29.72 4.34 6.93
N THR A 6 30.29 3.76 7.99
CA THR A 6 30.08 2.38 8.44
C THR A 6 29.12 2.27 9.63
N THR A 7 28.56 1.07 9.86
CA THR A 7 27.75 0.75 11.05
C THR A 7 28.51 1.13 12.34
N PRO A 8 27.90 1.90 13.27
CA PRO A 8 28.56 2.33 14.51
C PRO A 8 28.92 1.14 15.40
N THR A 9 30.06 1.22 16.08
CA THR A 9 30.42 0.25 17.13
C THR A 9 29.59 0.47 18.39
N SER A 10 29.50 -0.53 19.27
CA SER A 10 28.76 -0.42 20.53
C SER A 10 29.21 0.77 21.39
N GLU A 11 30.51 1.04 21.49
CA GLU A 11 31.05 2.22 22.20
C GLU A 11 30.59 3.55 21.59
N GLN A 12 30.38 3.60 20.27
CA GLN A 12 29.87 4.80 19.61
C GLN A 12 28.37 5.01 19.85
N LEU A 13 27.64 4.00 20.35
CA LEU A 13 26.20 4.08 20.63
C LEU A 13 25.91 4.57 22.06
N ASP A 14 26.83 4.39 23.00
CA ASP A 14 26.61 4.61 24.44
C ASP A 14 26.19 6.04 24.81
N ASN A 15 26.51 7.03 23.96
CA ASN A 15 26.25 8.44 24.22
C ASN A 15 25.37 9.11 23.15
N VAL A 16 24.64 8.33 22.36
CA VAL A 16 23.83 8.84 21.24
C VAL A 16 22.37 8.71 21.58
N SER A 17 21.61 9.79 21.43
CA SER A 17 20.18 9.77 21.75
C SER A 17 19.44 8.80 20.82
N PRO A 18 18.36 8.15 21.28
CA PRO A 18 17.50 7.34 20.41
C PRO A 18 17.00 8.10 19.17
N GLN A 19 16.79 9.42 19.29
CA GLN A 19 16.39 10.28 18.17
C GLN A 19 17.51 10.42 17.13
N ASP A 20 18.75 10.64 17.58
CA ASP A 20 19.91 10.78 16.69
C ASP A 20 20.27 9.44 16.02
N LEU A 21 20.12 8.32 16.74
CA LEU A 21 20.26 6.98 16.17
C LEU A 21 19.20 6.70 15.10
N ARG A 22 17.94 7.05 15.37
CA ARG A 22 16.87 6.96 14.37
C ARG A 22 17.17 7.81 13.15
N ALA A 23 17.64 9.05 13.32
CA ALA A 23 17.99 9.92 12.22
C ALA A 23 19.16 9.38 11.40
N PHE A 24 20.20 8.86 12.07
CA PHE A 24 21.35 8.25 11.41
C PHE A 24 20.96 7.02 10.60
N TYR A 25 20.26 6.05 11.20
CA TYR A 25 19.77 4.89 10.47
C TYR A 25 18.76 5.29 9.39
N ALA A 26 17.83 6.21 9.63
CA ALA A 26 16.92 6.68 8.58
C ALA A 26 17.64 7.29 7.38
N ALA A 27 18.76 8.00 7.59
CA ALA A 27 19.54 8.62 6.53
C ALA A 27 20.51 7.64 5.83
N LYS A 28 20.94 6.57 6.51
CA LYS A 28 21.90 5.58 6.01
C LYS A 28 21.27 4.29 5.51
N ALA A 29 20.06 3.97 5.94
CA ALA A 29 19.57 2.62 5.83
C ALA A 29 19.03 2.31 4.44
N SER A 30 19.57 1.23 3.91
CA SER A 30 18.89 0.25 3.07
C SER A 30 17.65 -0.39 3.73
N VAL A 31 17.26 0.07 4.93
CA VAL A 31 16.07 -0.32 5.68
C VAL A 31 15.16 0.89 5.76
N ASN A 32 14.00 0.81 5.12
CA ASN A 32 12.99 1.86 5.19
C ASN A 32 12.61 2.09 6.68
N PRO A 33 12.91 3.26 7.29
CA PRO A 33 12.63 3.49 8.71
C PRO A 33 11.12 3.41 9.03
N ASN A 34 10.28 3.55 8.00
CA ASN A 34 8.85 3.37 8.11
C ASN A 34 8.43 1.90 8.24
N LEU A 35 9.30 0.90 8.10
CA LEU A 35 8.99 -0.53 8.30
C LEU A 35 8.50 -0.89 9.71
N SER A 36 8.81 -0.05 10.70
CA SER A 36 8.42 -0.26 12.09
C SER A 36 6.96 0.11 12.41
N THR A 37 6.21 0.63 11.42
CA THR A 37 4.84 1.17 11.61
C THR A 37 3.79 0.68 10.61
N PRO A 38 3.71 -0.62 10.22
CA PRO A 38 2.52 -1.09 9.52
C PRO A 38 1.32 -0.93 10.45
N SER A 39 0.47 0.05 10.14
CA SER A 39 -0.70 0.40 10.92
C SER A 39 -1.97 0.09 10.13
N LEU A 40 -3.05 -0.11 10.87
CA LEU A 40 -4.40 -0.14 10.34
C LEU A 40 -4.76 1.27 9.84
N PRO A 41 -5.01 1.51 8.54
CA PRO A 41 -5.56 2.78 8.08
C PRO A 41 -6.88 3.05 8.79
N PRO A 42 -7.12 4.26 9.32
CA PRO A 42 -8.31 4.56 10.12
C PRO A 42 -9.65 4.30 9.42
N THR A 43 -9.65 4.24 8.08
CA THR A 43 -10.83 4.02 7.26
C THR A 43 -11.23 2.55 7.12
N ILE A 44 -10.34 1.59 7.42
CA ILE A 44 -10.61 0.16 7.20
C ILE A 44 -11.83 -0.36 7.98
N PRO A 45 -12.02 -0.05 9.28
CA PRO A 45 -13.22 -0.50 9.99
C PRO A 45 -14.52 -0.01 9.34
N LYS A 46 -14.53 1.23 8.84
CA LYS A 46 -15.67 1.79 8.11
C LYS A 46 -15.87 1.09 6.76
N VAL A 47 -14.81 0.87 5.99
CA VAL A 47 -14.87 0.17 4.69
C VAL A 47 -15.45 -1.24 4.85
N PHE A 48 -15.04 -1.96 5.89
CA PHE A 48 -15.60 -3.28 6.21
C PHE A 48 -17.08 -3.17 6.58
N ALA A 49 -17.47 -2.23 7.45
CA ALA A 49 -18.86 -2.01 7.81
C ALA A 49 -19.75 -1.65 6.61
N ASP A 50 -19.27 -0.78 5.71
CA ASP A 50 -19.97 -0.40 4.47
C ASP A 50 -20.12 -1.60 3.53
N THR A 51 -19.12 -2.49 3.48
CA THR A 51 -19.18 -3.74 2.72
C THR A 51 -20.22 -4.69 3.30
N VAL A 52 -20.24 -4.88 4.63
CA VAL A 52 -21.27 -5.69 5.31
C VAL A 52 -22.67 -5.12 5.08
N ALA A 53 -22.83 -3.80 5.15
CA ALA A 53 -24.13 -3.15 4.96
C ALA A 53 -24.67 -3.30 3.52
N SER A 54 -23.78 -3.35 2.51
CA SER A 54 -24.17 -3.45 1.10
C SER A 54 -24.30 -4.88 0.58
N GLU A 55 -23.46 -5.79 1.06
CA GLU A 55 -23.35 -7.16 0.54
C GLU A 55 -23.76 -8.26 1.53
N GLY A 56 -23.91 -7.91 2.81
CA GLY A 56 -24.13 -8.87 3.89
C GLY A 56 -22.85 -9.52 4.39
N GLU A 57 -22.92 -10.05 5.62
CA GLU A 57 -21.75 -10.62 6.32
C GLU A 57 -21.08 -11.75 5.54
N ASN A 58 -21.87 -12.66 4.96
CA ASN A 58 -21.36 -13.82 4.22
C ASN A 58 -20.53 -13.43 2.98
N THR A 59 -20.81 -12.30 2.37
CA THR A 59 -20.06 -11.81 1.20
C THR A 59 -18.91 -10.91 1.62
N ALA A 60 -19.07 -10.15 2.71
CA ALA A 60 -18.03 -9.26 3.23
C ALA A 60 -16.76 -9.99 3.68
N VAL A 61 -16.83 -11.29 3.99
CA VAL A 61 -15.65 -12.13 4.30
C VAL A 61 -14.64 -12.23 3.16
N MET A 62 -14.99 -11.84 1.93
CA MET A 62 -14.04 -11.75 0.81
C MET A 62 -13.04 -10.59 0.99
N ALA A 63 -13.37 -9.58 1.80
CA ALA A 63 -12.43 -8.51 2.12
C ALA A 63 -11.29 -9.06 2.98
N VAL A 64 -10.07 -8.55 2.75
CA VAL A 64 -8.94 -8.87 3.63
C VAL A 64 -9.23 -8.42 5.06
N SER A 65 -8.87 -9.27 6.03
CA SER A 65 -8.91 -8.91 7.45
C SER A 65 -7.88 -7.83 7.79
N GLU A 66 -8.05 -7.17 8.93
CA GLU A 66 -7.11 -6.15 9.42
C GLU A 66 -5.68 -6.69 9.54
N TYR A 67 -5.52 -7.91 10.05
CA TYR A 67 -4.22 -8.56 10.20
C TYR A 67 -3.56 -8.87 8.85
N GLN A 68 -4.35 -9.33 7.86
CA GLN A 68 -3.85 -9.58 6.51
C GLN A 68 -3.42 -8.28 5.83
N GLY A 69 -4.19 -7.21 5.99
CA GLY A 69 -3.84 -5.89 5.44
C GLY A 69 -2.59 -5.29 6.08
N ILE A 70 -2.44 -5.41 7.40
CA ILE A 70 -1.21 -5.00 8.10
C ILE A 70 0.01 -5.78 7.58
N LEU A 71 -0.14 -7.09 7.35
CA LEU A 71 0.91 -7.93 6.78
C LEU A 71 1.26 -7.54 5.34
N GLN A 72 0.26 -7.28 4.49
CA GLN A 72 0.44 -6.76 3.12
C GLN A 72 1.22 -5.44 3.13
N ASN A 73 0.83 -4.51 4.01
CA ASN A 73 1.49 -3.22 4.18
C ASN A 73 2.95 -3.37 4.61
N PHE A 74 3.24 -4.34 5.49
CA PHE A 74 4.61 -4.70 5.86
C PHE A 74 5.41 -5.20 4.65
N PHE A 75 4.88 -6.11 3.82
CA PHE A 75 5.59 -6.61 2.64
C PHE A 75 5.88 -5.52 1.62
N VAL A 76 4.93 -4.62 1.33
CA VAL A 76 5.15 -3.48 0.43
C VAL A 76 6.27 -2.58 0.94
N GLY A 77 6.30 -2.30 2.23
CA GLY A 77 7.40 -1.55 2.85
C GLY A 77 8.74 -2.29 2.81
N PHE A 78 8.70 -3.62 2.97
CA PHE A 78 9.89 -4.47 3.09
C PHE A 78 10.63 -4.62 1.78
N ILE A 79 9.90 -4.81 0.68
CA ILE A 79 10.47 -4.88 -0.67
C ILE A 79 10.71 -3.48 -1.27
N GLY A 80 10.30 -2.41 -0.58
CA GLY A 80 10.41 -1.05 -1.08
C GLY A 80 9.58 -0.80 -2.35
N ALA A 81 8.44 -1.48 -2.49
CA ALA A 81 7.60 -1.42 -3.67
C ALA A 81 7.13 0.00 -3.96
N LYS A 82 7.04 0.32 -5.25
CA LYS A 82 6.60 1.60 -5.79
C LYS A 82 5.42 1.46 -6.73
N ARG A 83 5.23 0.28 -7.32
CA ARG A 83 4.14 -0.02 -8.24
C ARG A 83 3.55 -1.40 -7.97
N ILE A 84 2.22 -1.46 -7.87
CA ILE A 84 1.49 -2.67 -7.43
C ILE A 84 0.42 -3.03 -8.44
N LEU A 85 0.31 -4.32 -8.76
CA LEU A 85 -0.79 -4.90 -9.50
C LEU A 85 -1.65 -5.76 -8.57
N GLU A 86 -2.92 -5.41 -8.42
CA GLU A 86 -3.89 -6.19 -7.66
C GLU A 86 -4.86 -6.90 -8.61
N ILE A 87 -5.05 -8.21 -8.41
CA ILE A 87 -6.06 -9.00 -9.13
C ILE A 87 -7.10 -9.50 -8.12
N GLY A 88 -8.32 -8.98 -8.24
CA GLY A 88 -9.39 -9.17 -7.26
C GLY A 88 -9.38 -8.05 -6.23
N THR A 89 -10.07 -6.95 -6.55
CA THR A 89 -10.11 -5.73 -5.72
C THR A 89 -11.29 -5.73 -4.77
N PHE A 90 -12.39 -6.38 -5.15
CA PHE A 90 -13.65 -6.41 -4.42
C PHE A 90 -14.05 -4.98 -3.99
N THR A 91 -14.24 -4.72 -2.68
CA THR A 91 -14.59 -3.40 -2.15
C THR A 91 -13.38 -2.55 -1.74
N GLY A 92 -12.17 -2.99 -2.06
CA GLY A 92 -10.96 -2.13 -2.05
C GLY A 92 -10.15 -2.11 -0.75
N SER A 93 -10.44 -2.95 0.25
CA SER A 93 -9.70 -2.94 1.52
C SER A 93 -8.19 -3.12 1.33
N SER A 94 -7.74 -4.10 0.55
CA SER A 94 -6.32 -4.37 0.27
C SER A 94 -5.65 -3.23 -0.49
N ALA A 95 -6.28 -2.69 -1.52
CA ALA A 95 -5.78 -1.53 -2.26
C ALA A 95 -5.58 -0.28 -1.38
N ILE A 96 -6.44 -0.06 -0.37
CA ILE A 96 -6.26 1.02 0.62
C ILE A 96 -5.00 0.77 1.47
N PHE A 97 -4.74 -0.46 1.92
CA PHE A 97 -3.50 -0.79 2.60
C PHE A 97 -2.28 -0.55 1.71
N PHE A 98 -2.34 -0.95 0.44
CA PHE A 98 -1.28 -0.72 -0.54
C PHE A 98 -0.99 0.76 -0.75
N ALA A 99 -2.00 1.61 -0.95
CA ALA A 99 -1.81 3.05 -1.14
C ALA A 99 -1.13 3.70 0.08
N ASN A 100 -1.56 3.32 1.29
CA ASN A 100 -0.93 3.81 2.53
C ASN A 100 0.53 3.35 2.66
N ALA A 101 0.83 2.13 2.22
CA ALA A 101 2.20 1.60 2.19
C ALA A 101 3.08 2.34 1.18
N LEU A 102 2.58 2.57 -0.04
CA LEU A 102 3.31 3.31 -1.08
C LEU A 102 3.58 4.76 -0.66
N LYS A 103 2.61 5.43 -0.01
CA LYS A 103 2.80 6.76 0.58
C LYS A 103 3.94 6.79 1.60
N ARG A 104 4.05 5.75 2.44
CA ARG A 104 5.17 5.58 3.40
C ARG A 104 6.49 5.26 2.71
N ASN A 105 6.47 4.67 1.52
CA ASN A 105 7.65 4.48 0.67
C ASN A 105 8.04 5.76 -0.10
N GLY A 106 7.34 6.88 0.11
CA GLY A 106 7.61 8.15 -0.55
C GLY A 106 7.10 8.22 -1.99
N VAL A 107 6.23 7.29 -2.39
CA VAL A 107 5.57 7.32 -3.70
C VAL A 107 4.49 8.39 -3.68
N ALA A 108 4.55 9.31 -4.63
CA ALA A 108 3.49 10.29 -4.85
C ALA A 108 2.28 9.62 -5.52
N GLY A 109 1.08 10.07 -5.17
CA GLY A 109 -0.14 9.73 -5.91
C GLY A 109 -0.15 10.45 -7.26
N GLY A 110 -1.14 10.09 -8.09
CA GLY A 110 -1.29 10.59 -9.44
C GLY A 110 -0.55 9.77 -10.49
N PRO A 111 -0.72 10.10 -11.77
CA PRO A 111 -0.11 9.37 -12.87
C PRO A 111 1.39 9.65 -13.00
N ASP A 112 2.14 8.62 -13.42
CA ASP A 112 3.52 8.75 -13.88
C ASP A 112 3.63 9.48 -15.23
N ALA A 113 4.86 9.61 -15.77
CA ALA A 113 5.10 10.25 -17.06
C ALA A 113 4.37 9.58 -18.25
N ASN A 114 3.93 8.33 -18.08
CA ASN A 114 3.19 7.56 -19.07
C ASN A 114 1.68 7.53 -18.78
N GLY A 115 1.19 8.29 -17.79
CA GLY A 115 -0.22 8.36 -17.44
C GLY A 115 -0.72 7.29 -16.46
N ASN A 116 0.15 6.42 -15.94
CA ASN A 116 -0.28 5.28 -15.11
C ASN A 116 -0.24 5.63 -13.63
N LYS A 117 -1.25 5.20 -12.88
CA LYS A 117 -1.25 5.29 -11.42
C LYS A 117 -0.33 4.24 -10.77
N PRO A 118 0.14 4.48 -9.52
CA PRO A 118 1.06 3.57 -8.85
C PRO A 118 0.41 2.23 -8.47
N ILE A 119 -0.92 2.15 -8.40
CA ILE A 119 -1.65 0.90 -8.13
C ILE A 119 -2.66 0.67 -9.25
N ILE A 120 -2.56 -0.50 -9.89
CA ILE A 120 -3.56 -0.96 -10.86
C ILE A 120 -4.34 -2.12 -10.23
N CYS A 121 -5.65 -1.95 -10.18
CA CYS A 121 -6.62 -2.87 -9.60
C CYS A 121 -7.46 -3.49 -10.72
N LEU A 122 -7.46 -4.81 -10.84
CA LEU A 122 -8.27 -5.56 -11.78
C LEU A 122 -9.41 -6.27 -11.04
N ASP A 123 -10.65 -6.01 -11.45
CA ASP A 123 -11.81 -6.73 -10.94
C ASP A 123 -12.81 -7.05 -12.04
N ILE A 124 -13.49 -8.19 -11.95
CA ILE A 124 -14.50 -8.60 -12.93
C ILE A 124 -15.83 -7.87 -12.72
N SER A 125 -16.09 -7.39 -11.52
CA SER A 125 -17.40 -6.87 -11.09
C SER A 125 -17.43 -5.35 -11.12
N GLU A 126 -18.20 -4.77 -12.05
CA GLU A 126 -18.48 -3.33 -12.06
C GLU A 126 -19.15 -2.88 -10.75
N LYS A 127 -20.00 -3.73 -10.18
CA LYS A 127 -20.67 -3.46 -8.90
C LYS A 127 -19.64 -3.21 -7.79
N TYR A 128 -18.68 -4.12 -7.64
CA TYR A 128 -17.68 -4.02 -6.57
C TYR A 128 -16.65 -2.92 -6.86
N ALA A 129 -16.25 -2.77 -8.13
CA ALA A 129 -15.39 -1.66 -8.55
C ALA A 129 -15.97 -0.29 -8.18
N ASN A 130 -17.28 -0.09 -8.31
CA ASN A 130 -17.93 1.16 -7.90
C ASN A 130 -17.90 1.38 -6.38
N ILE A 131 -18.08 0.32 -5.59
CA ILE A 131 -17.94 0.39 -4.13
C ILE A 131 -16.49 0.71 -3.76
N ALA A 132 -15.52 0.03 -4.37
CA ALA A 132 -14.09 0.28 -4.16
C ALA A 132 -13.70 1.72 -4.48
N ARG A 133 -14.12 2.25 -5.64
CA ARG A 133 -13.87 3.66 -6.02
C ARG A 133 -14.38 4.63 -4.97
N LYS A 134 -15.60 4.41 -4.45
CA LYS A 134 -16.14 5.23 -3.36
C LYS A 134 -15.28 5.11 -2.10
N ASN A 135 -14.88 3.89 -1.73
CA ASN A 135 -14.04 3.66 -0.57
C ASN A 135 -12.65 4.31 -0.70
N PHE A 136 -12.08 4.37 -1.90
CA PHE A 136 -10.82 5.06 -2.17
C PHE A 136 -10.93 6.57 -1.96
N VAL A 137 -12.02 7.18 -2.43
CA VAL A 137 -12.30 8.61 -2.19
C VAL A 137 -12.51 8.87 -0.69
N ASP A 138 -13.33 8.05 -0.02
CA ASP A 138 -13.54 8.17 1.43
C ASP A 138 -12.21 8.02 2.22
N ALA A 139 -11.27 7.24 1.71
CA ALA A 139 -9.94 7.04 2.29
C ALA A 139 -8.88 8.05 1.83
N GLY A 140 -9.19 8.93 0.86
CA GLY A 140 -8.27 9.93 0.32
C GLY A 140 -7.04 9.32 -0.38
N VAL A 141 -7.25 8.23 -1.10
CA VAL A 141 -6.20 7.49 -1.84
C VAL A 141 -6.59 7.22 -3.30
N GLU A 142 -7.64 7.86 -3.79
CA GLU A 142 -8.13 7.70 -5.15
C GLU A 142 -7.11 8.11 -6.21
N ASP A 143 -6.17 9.00 -5.88
CA ASP A 143 -5.08 9.42 -6.75
C ASP A 143 -4.01 8.34 -6.92
N TYR A 144 -3.89 7.38 -5.99
CA TYR A 144 -2.96 6.25 -6.09
C TYR A 144 -3.49 5.10 -6.93
N ILE A 145 -4.81 4.97 -7.09
CA ILE A 145 -5.43 3.71 -7.55
C ILE A 145 -6.20 3.91 -8.85
N GLU A 146 -5.94 3.03 -9.82
CA GLU A 146 -6.71 2.88 -11.05
C GLU A 146 -7.46 1.54 -11.02
N VAL A 147 -8.77 1.55 -11.30
CA VAL A 147 -9.59 0.33 -11.34
C VAL A 147 -10.03 0.04 -12.75
N ILE A 148 -9.56 -1.09 -13.30
CA ILE A 148 -9.90 -1.59 -14.63
C ILE A 148 -10.85 -2.77 -14.49
N VAL A 149 -12.08 -2.59 -14.97
CA VAL A 149 -13.13 -3.62 -14.87
C VAL A 149 -13.06 -4.57 -16.06
N GLY A 150 -13.18 -5.87 -15.80
CA GLY A 150 -13.26 -6.90 -16.82
C GLY A 150 -12.52 -8.18 -16.45
N ASP A 151 -12.45 -9.09 -17.41
CA ASP A 151 -11.66 -10.32 -17.25
C ASP A 151 -10.17 -9.96 -17.13
N ALA A 152 -9.57 -10.22 -15.96
CA ALA A 152 -8.17 -9.93 -15.69
C ALA A 152 -7.24 -10.52 -16.76
N ARG A 153 -7.55 -11.69 -17.33
CA ARG A 153 -6.73 -12.33 -18.38
C ARG A 153 -6.66 -11.47 -19.64
N LYS A 154 -7.72 -10.72 -19.95
CA LYS A 154 -7.77 -9.80 -21.08
C LYS A 154 -7.12 -8.47 -20.74
N ASN A 155 -7.41 -7.93 -19.55
CA ASN A 155 -6.88 -6.65 -19.11
C ASN A 155 -5.35 -6.69 -18.93
N LEU A 156 -4.79 -7.82 -18.50
CA LEU A 156 -3.34 -8.02 -18.42
C LEU A 156 -2.62 -7.82 -19.76
N ALA A 157 -3.24 -8.17 -20.89
CA ALA A 157 -2.64 -7.92 -22.20
C ALA A 157 -2.49 -6.42 -22.52
N GLY A 158 -3.35 -5.58 -21.95
CA GLY A 158 -3.25 -4.12 -22.07
C GLY A 158 -2.17 -3.48 -21.18
N LEU A 159 -1.55 -4.26 -20.29
CA LEU A 159 -0.48 -3.82 -19.39
C LEU A 159 0.92 -4.24 -19.89
N GLU A 160 1.02 -4.72 -21.13
CA GLU A 160 2.29 -5.14 -21.73
C GLU A 160 3.33 -3.99 -21.68
N GLY A 161 4.57 -4.34 -21.33
CA GLY A 161 5.67 -3.37 -21.17
C GLY A 161 5.70 -2.63 -19.83
N GLN A 162 4.70 -2.83 -18.96
CA GLN A 162 4.73 -2.34 -17.59
C GLN A 162 5.42 -3.36 -16.65
N THR A 163 6.07 -2.87 -15.60
CA THR A 163 6.66 -3.69 -14.54
C THR A 163 6.01 -3.38 -13.21
N PHE A 164 5.83 -4.39 -12.35
CA PHE A 164 5.26 -4.24 -11.01
C PHE A 164 6.22 -4.84 -9.99
N ASP A 165 6.27 -4.24 -8.81
CA ASP A 165 7.10 -4.72 -7.71
C ASP A 165 6.37 -5.79 -6.87
N MET A 166 5.03 -5.76 -6.91
CA MET A 166 4.12 -6.67 -6.21
C MET A 166 2.84 -6.90 -7.01
#